data_AF-A0A8T3UCG2-F1
#
_entry.id   AF-A0A8T3UCG2-F1
#
_cell.length_a   1.000
_cell.length_b   1.000
_cell.length_c   1.000
_cell.angle_alpha   90.00
_cell.angle_beta   90.00
_cell.angle_gamma   90.00
#
_symmetry.space_group_name_H-M   'P 1'
#
loop_
_entity.id
_entity.type
_entity.pdbx_description
1 polymer ?
#
loop_
_entity_poly.entity_id
_entity_poly.type
_entity_poly.pdbx_seq_one_letter_code
_entity_poly.pdbx_strand_id
1 'polypeptide(L)'
;MTIGELTRLVAKISTDFEENNTDLKKEYLLKNIYLYNQLAWSLPNVAGTFGTGYPYYALRGTLEGALPIIEEQIRYNNELVESGKESSEKEWPCQECLEKNYEFMPDLKVICKPCQKIDNSIKPRKVINRLPDLDMWTIAEDGKTSEVSAQLARVLQVNDIYPSDIKPYQTILEFIDTSKDIREGRMPSKFLPIDTHIVEVSQLRNLIEKVPETIRNAKKTNTKPFLNIHPLSYRKTWQYDDTGYNFIFDFLFSFNIFTQNKALLDVIKKSRITIANENTPEELISIVHSISNPSVQRRMETIEIQEALK
;
A
#
# COMPACT_ATOMS: atom_id res chain seq x y z
N MET A 1 22.97 -9.57 13.60
CA MET A 1 22.16 -8.50 14.23
C MET A 1 21.24 -9.13 15.27
N THR A 2 21.17 -8.58 16.47
CA THR A 2 20.23 -9.04 17.49
C THR A 2 18.81 -8.56 17.19
N ILE A 3 17.80 -9.20 17.79
CA ILE A 3 16.41 -8.76 17.68
C ILE A 3 16.24 -7.33 18.18
N GLY A 4 16.89 -6.97 19.29
CA GLY A 4 16.82 -5.62 19.85
C GLY A 4 17.45 -4.56 18.95
N GLU A 5 18.57 -4.88 18.31
CA GLU A 5 19.19 -4.02 17.30
C GLU A 5 18.26 -3.82 16.10
N LEU A 6 17.69 -4.91 15.58
CA LEU A 6 16.80 -4.87 14.43
C LEU A 6 15.55 -4.04 14.68
N THR A 7 14.83 -4.30 15.78
CA THR A 7 13.57 -3.61 16.05
C THR A 7 13.77 -2.12 16.30
N ARG A 8 14.83 -1.75 17.04
CA ARG A 8 15.19 -0.34 17.23
C ARG A 8 15.61 0.33 15.93
N LEU A 9 16.40 -0.34 15.09
CA LEU A 9 16.82 0.19 13.80
C LEU A 9 15.63 0.46 12.90
N VAL A 10 14.77 -0.54 12.70
CA VAL A 10 13.60 -0.45 11.81
C VAL A 10 12.59 0.58 12.32
N ALA A 11 12.30 0.58 13.62
CA ALA A 11 11.43 1.58 14.22
C ALA A 11 12.00 2.99 14.02
N LYS A 12 13.30 3.18 14.28
CA LYS A 12 13.96 4.48 14.12
C LYS A 12 13.91 4.97 12.67
N ILE A 13 14.32 4.16 11.68
CA ILE A 13 14.37 4.64 10.29
C ILE A 13 12.98 4.94 9.73
N SER A 14 11.96 4.18 10.16
CA SER A 14 10.56 4.42 9.78
C SER A 14 10.01 5.68 10.45
N THR A 15 10.27 5.88 11.74
CA THR A 15 9.87 7.10 12.46
C THR A 15 10.60 8.34 11.92
N ASP A 16 11.91 8.24 11.67
CA ASP A 16 12.68 9.31 11.02
C ASP A 16 12.04 9.68 9.68
N PHE A 17 11.69 8.70 8.83
CA PHE A 17 11.01 8.99 7.56
C PHE A 17 9.63 9.62 7.76
N GLU A 18 8.89 9.19 8.78
CA GLU A 18 7.56 9.71 9.07
C GLU A 18 7.60 11.17 9.53
N GLU A 19 8.46 11.48 10.51
CA GLU A 19 8.62 12.80 11.11
C GLU A 19 9.32 13.81 10.18
N ASN A 20 10.16 13.35 9.24
CA ASN A 20 10.78 14.21 8.21
C ASN A 20 9.79 14.56 7.09
N ASN A 21 8.68 15.18 7.48
CA ASN A 21 7.56 15.52 6.63
C ASN A 21 7.82 16.81 5.83
N THR A 22 8.68 16.71 4.82
CA THR A 22 9.17 17.83 3.99
C THR A 22 8.58 17.79 2.59
N ASP A 23 8.67 18.92 1.86
CA ASP A 23 8.35 18.95 0.42
C ASP A 23 9.19 17.93 -0.36
N LEU A 24 10.44 17.71 0.04
CA LEU A 24 11.30 16.68 -0.54
C LEU A 24 10.73 15.27 -0.37
N LYS A 25 10.20 14.91 0.81
CA LYS A 25 9.52 13.62 1.04
C LYS A 25 8.32 13.49 0.10
N LYS A 26 7.53 14.55 -0.06
CA LYS A 26 6.40 14.57 -1.00
C LYS A 26 6.87 14.37 -2.44
N GLU A 27 7.87 15.13 -2.90
CA GLU A 27 8.46 14.97 -4.23
C GLU A 27 8.99 13.55 -4.45
N TYR A 28 9.62 12.95 -3.44
CA TYR A 28 10.09 11.58 -3.51
C TYR A 28 8.93 10.59 -3.69
N LEU A 29 7.85 10.68 -2.90
CA LEU A 29 6.67 9.83 -3.08
C LEU A 29 6.07 10.01 -4.48
N LEU A 30 5.90 11.25 -4.93
CA LEU A 30 5.37 11.55 -6.26
C LEU A 30 6.26 10.99 -7.38
N LYS A 31 7.59 11.09 -7.25
CA LYS A 31 8.55 10.51 -8.20
C LYS A 31 8.36 9.00 -8.34
N ASN A 32 8.16 8.28 -7.23
CA ASN A 32 7.89 6.84 -7.26
C ASN A 32 6.59 6.53 -8.01
N ILE A 33 5.52 7.27 -7.72
CA ILE A 33 4.19 7.12 -8.37
C ILE A 33 4.29 7.41 -9.87
N TYR A 34 4.93 8.52 -10.25
CA TYR A 34 5.07 8.92 -11.64
C TYR A 34 5.90 7.93 -12.45
N LEU A 35 7.01 7.44 -11.90
CA LEU A 35 7.82 6.46 -12.61
C LEU A 35 7.05 5.15 -12.79
N TYR A 36 6.39 4.65 -11.73
CA TYR A 36 5.56 3.45 -11.86
C TYR A 36 4.53 3.60 -12.97
N ASN A 37 3.80 4.72 -13.00
CA ASN A 37 2.80 5.01 -14.02
C ASN A 37 3.42 5.04 -15.43
N GLN A 38 4.57 5.70 -15.59
CA GLN A 38 5.29 5.76 -16.86
C GLN A 38 5.70 4.35 -17.35
N LEU A 39 6.24 3.53 -16.45
CA LEU A 39 6.66 2.17 -16.76
C LEU A 39 5.45 1.32 -17.16
N ALA A 40 4.37 1.36 -16.39
CA ALA A 40 3.15 0.61 -16.68
C ALA A 40 2.50 1.04 -18.01
N TRP A 41 2.39 2.34 -18.27
CA TRP A 41 1.80 2.86 -19.52
C TRP A 41 2.64 2.61 -20.76
N SER A 42 3.94 2.32 -20.60
CA SER A 42 4.79 1.91 -21.72
C SER A 42 4.47 0.49 -22.22
N LEU A 43 3.71 -0.29 -21.43
CA LEU A 43 3.37 -1.67 -21.76
C LEU A 43 2.12 -1.75 -22.66
N PRO A 44 2.08 -2.67 -23.63
CA PRO A 44 0.87 -2.94 -24.38
C PRO A 44 -0.23 -3.52 -23.47
N ASN A 45 -1.48 -3.30 -23.87
CA ASN A 45 -2.67 -3.79 -23.17
C ASN A 45 -2.87 -3.23 -21.75
N VAL A 46 -2.19 -2.13 -21.39
CA VAL A 46 -2.44 -1.39 -20.14
C VAL A 46 -3.41 -0.25 -20.42
N ALA A 47 -4.56 -0.28 -19.76
CA ALA A 47 -5.60 0.75 -19.87
C ALA A 47 -5.41 1.90 -18.86
N GLY A 48 -4.56 1.73 -17.86
CA GLY A 48 -4.27 2.73 -16.85
C GLY A 48 -3.70 2.11 -15.58
N THR A 49 -3.56 2.94 -14.55
CA THR A 49 -3.12 2.55 -13.21
C THR A 49 -3.96 3.28 -12.17
N PHE A 50 -3.93 2.84 -10.92
CA PHE A 50 -4.44 3.61 -9.79
C PHE A 50 -3.65 3.29 -8.52
N GLY A 51 -3.74 4.20 -7.56
CA GLY A 51 -3.19 4.01 -6.22
C GLY A 51 -4.28 3.91 -5.16
N THR A 52 -3.93 3.27 -4.04
CA THR A 52 -4.77 3.12 -2.84
C THR A 52 -3.91 3.31 -1.59
N GLY A 53 -4.52 3.54 -0.42
CA GLY A 53 -3.78 3.72 0.83
C GLY A 53 -2.97 5.03 0.88
N TYR A 54 -1.85 5.02 1.61
CA TYR A 54 -0.95 6.18 1.69
C TYR A 54 -0.02 6.20 0.47
N PRO A 55 0.27 7.37 -0.13
CA PRO A 55 -0.14 8.71 0.27
C PRO A 55 -1.48 9.17 -0.32
N TYR A 56 -2.22 8.32 -1.02
CA TYR A 56 -3.39 8.71 -1.82
C TYR A 56 -4.61 9.20 -1.03
N TYR A 57 -4.81 8.77 0.21
CA TYR A 57 -5.86 9.39 1.05
C TYR A 57 -5.42 10.73 1.66
N ALA A 58 -4.11 10.97 1.75
CA ALA A 58 -3.55 12.19 2.33
C ALA A 58 -3.39 13.29 1.27
N LEU A 59 -2.92 12.89 0.09
CA LEU A 59 -2.83 13.72 -1.09
C LEU A 59 -4.16 13.57 -1.84
N ARG A 60 -4.88 14.67 -2.03
CA ARG A 60 -6.20 14.72 -2.67
C ARG A 60 -6.17 14.05 -4.06
N GLY A 61 -7.32 13.89 -4.72
CA GLY A 61 -7.41 13.22 -6.04
C GLY A 61 -6.49 13.74 -7.15
N THR A 62 -5.93 14.95 -7.00
CA THR A 62 -4.94 15.59 -7.89
C THR A 62 -3.49 15.39 -7.44
N LEU A 63 -3.25 14.59 -6.40
CA LEU A 63 -2.00 14.48 -5.63
C LEU A 63 -1.52 15.81 -5.02
N GLU A 64 -2.44 16.76 -4.87
CA GLU A 64 -2.23 18.04 -4.20
C GLU A 64 -2.54 17.91 -2.70
N GLY A 65 -1.98 18.82 -1.89
CA GLY A 65 -2.13 18.81 -0.43
C GLY A 65 -0.81 18.58 0.32
N ALA A 66 -0.91 18.49 1.64
CA ALA A 66 0.21 18.20 2.52
C ALA A 66 0.18 16.74 2.95
N LEU A 67 1.36 16.14 3.11
CA LEU A 67 1.46 14.87 3.80
C LEU A 67 1.26 15.13 5.31
N PRO A 68 0.49 14.31 6.04
CA PRO A 68 0.46 14.36 7.49
C PRO A 68 1.67 13.62 8.08
N ILE A 69 1.96 13.89 9.36
CA ILE A 69 2.65 12.95 10.22
C ILE A 69 1.61 11.94 10.74
N ILE A 70 1.82 10.66 10.44
CA ILE A 70 0.92 9.57 10.82
C ILE A 70 1.33 9.03 12.19
N GLU A 71 0.72 9.58 13.26
CA GLU A 71 0.96 9.15 14.64
C GLU A 71 0.76 7.65 14.87
N GLU A 72 -0.23 7.05 14.20
CA GLU A 72 -0.46 5.60 14.26
C GLU A 72 0.74 4.79 13.71
N GLN A 73 1.48 5.33 12.74
CA GLN A 73 2.70 4.70 12.22
C GLN A 73 3.82 4.75 13.27
N ILE A 74 4.01 5.90 13.93
CA ILE A 74 4.99 6.06 15.02
C ILE A 74 4.64 5.12 16.19
N ARG A 75 3.36 5.04 16.57
CA ARG A 75 2.88 4.10 17.60
C ARG A 75 3.21 2.65 17.23
N TYR A 76 3.00 2.28 15.97
CA TYR A 76 3.32 0.95 15.44
C TYR A 76 4.82 0.64 15.43
N ASN A 77 5.66 1.63 15.16
CA ASN A 77 7.10 1.50 15.26
C ASN A 77 7.53 1.25 16.72
N ASN A 78 6.95 1.98 17.67
CA ASN A 78 7.18 1.76 19.11
C ASN A 78 6.73 0.36 19.56
N GLU A 79 5.57 -0.11 19.09
CA GLU A 79 5.07 -1.46 19.38
C GLU A 79 6.02 -2.56 18.87
N LEU A 80 6.72 -2.34 17.75
CA LEU A 80 7.75 -3.26 17.27
C LEU A 80 8.94 -3.35 18.25
N VAL A 81 9.38 -2.21 18.79
CA VAL A 81 10.45 -2.17 19.80
C VAL A 81 10.04 -2.93 21.05
N GLU A 82 8.83 -2.66 21.56
CA GLU A 82 8.26 -3.36 22.73
C GLU A 82 8.22 -4.87 22.51
N SER A 83 7.72 -5.31 21.35
CA SER A 83 7.63 -6.73 20.98
C SER A 83 8.99 -7.44 20.97
N GLY A 84 10.08 -6.70 20.72
CA GLY A 84 11.44 -7.24 20.66
C GLY A 84 12.18 -7.27 21.99
N LYS A 85 11.64 -6.64 23.06
CA LYS A 85 12.38 -6.44 24.32
C LYS A 85 12.78 -7.73 25.02
N GLU A 86 11.85 -8.67 25.16
CA GLU A 86 12.07 -9.93 25.89
C GLU A 86 13.13 -10.83 25.23
N SER A 87 13.31 -10.69 23.92
CA SER A 87 14.28 -11.45 23.14
C SER A 87 15.40 -10.56 22.58
N SER A 88 15.61 -9.37 23.16
CA SER A 88 16.47 -8.33 22.59
C SER A 88 17.92 -8.75 22.37
N GLU A 89 18.49 -9.55 23.27
CA GLU A 89 19.86 -10.07 23.17
C GLU A 89 19.99 -11.30 22.25
N LYS A 90 18.88 -11.90 21.81
CA LYS A 90 18.91 -13.07 20.93
C LYS A 90 19.24 -12.61 19.50
N GLU A 91 20.05 -13.40 18.80
CA GLU A 91 20.26 -13.22 17.37
C GLU A 91 18.93 -13.34 16.62
N TRP A 92 18.76 -12.56 15.55
CA TRP A 92 17.59 -12.69 14.70
C TRP A 92 17.82 -13.80 13.65
N PRO A 93 17.30 -15.03 13.86
CA PRO A 93 17.61 -16.18 13.02
C PRO A 93 17.09 -16.03 11.58
N CYS A 94 16.18 -15.08 11.35
CA CYS A 94 15.61 -14.87 10.03
C CYS A 94 16.59 -14.19 9.06
N GLN A 95 17.59 -13.46 9.54
CA GLN A 95 18.60 -12.83 8.66
C GLN A 95 19.32 -13.90 7.84
N GLU A 96 20.02 -14.81 8.51
CA GLU A 96 20.76 -15.90 7.86
C GLU A 96 19.83 -16.80 7.04
N CYS A 97 18.61 -17.05 7.54
CA CYS A 97 17.60 -17.84 6.85
C CYS A 97 17.23 -17.22 5.49
N LEU A 98 17.00 -15.91 5.45
CA LEU A 98 16.69 -15.17 4.23
C LEU A 98 17.90 -15.14 3.30
N GLU A 99 19.09 -14.80 3.79
CA GLU A 99 20.30 -14.74 2.97
C GLU A 99 20.62 -16.07 2.25
N LYS A 100 20.47 -17.20 2.93
CA LYS A 100 20.81 -18.52 2.37
C LYS A 100 19.73 -19.11 1.48
N ASN A 101 18.47 -18.88 1.80
CA ASN A 101 17.39 -19.69 1.25
C ASN A 101 16.35 -18.87 0.48
N TYR A 102 16.34 -17.53 0.54
CA TYR A 102 15.25 -16.72 0.00
C TYR A 102 14.94 -17.02 -1.47
N GLU A 103 15.97 -17.23 -2.31
CA GLU A 103 15.81 -17.56 -3.74
C GLU A 103 15.07 -18.89 -3.97
N PHE A 104 15.15 -19.84 -3.03
CA PHE A 104 14.49 -21.15 -3.11
C PHE A 104 13.22 -21.25 -2.27
N MET A 105 12.98 -20.28 -1.39
CA MET A 105 11.79 -20.21 -0.56
C MET A 105 10.57 -19.74 -1.39
N PRO A 106 9.38 -20.34 -1.27
CA PRO A 106 8.14 -19.69 -1.66
C PRO A 106 7.89 -18.38 -0.88
N ASP A 107 6.68 -17.83 -1.03
CA ASP A 107 6.21 -16.63 -0.36
C ASP A 107 6.41 -16.61 1.17
N LEU A 108 6.73 -15.44 1.74
CA LEU A 108 6.92 -15.28 3.20
C LEU A 108 5.66 -15.67 4.00
N LYS A 109 4.45 -15.47 3.45
CA LYS A 109 3.20 -15.88 4.11
C LYS A 109 3.10 -17.41 4.22
N VAL A 110 3.78 -18.16 3.35
CA VAL A 110 3.76 -19.63 3.35
C VAL A 110 4.80 -20.20 4.30
N ILE A 111 6.04 -19.67 4.32
CA ILE A 111 7.12 -20.23 5.16
C ILE A 111 7.26 -19.53 6.51
N CYS A 112 7.29 -18.19 6.52
CA CYS A 112 7.56 -17.47 7.76
C CYS A 112 6.38 -17.58 8.72
N LYS A 113 5.14 -17.50 8.24
CA LYS A 113 3.95 -17.58 9.09
C LYS A 113 3.90 -18.85 9.97
N PRO A 114 4.12 -20.08 9.47
CA PRO A 114 4.15 -21.27 10.31
C PRO A 114 5.47 -21.49 11.09
N CYS A 115 6.55 -20.78 10.78
CA CYS A 115 7.84 -20.97 11.45
C CYS A 115 7.76 -20.74 12.98
N GLN A 116 8.24 -21.68 13.77
CA GLN A 116 8.23 -21.63 15.24
C GLN A 116 9.55 -21.16 15.86
N LYS A 117 10.59 -20.90 15.04
CA LYS A 117 11.91 -20.48 15.54
C LYS A 117 11.92 -19.07 16.14
N ILE A 118 10.89 -18.27 15.89
CA ILE A 118 10.77 -16.90 16.37
C ILE A 118 9.30 -16.52 16.55
N ASP A 119 9.06 -15.63 17.51
CA ASP A 119 7.75 -15.04 17.77
C ASP A 119 7.19 -14.35 16.54
N ASN A 120 5.87 -14.45 16.38
CA ASN A 120 5.18 -13.94 15.21
C ASN A 120 5.37 -12.43 15.00
N SER A 121 5.49 -11.66 16.10
CA SER A 121 5.68 -10.20 16.11
C SER A 121 7.02 -9.74 15.52
N ILE A 122 8.04 -10.62 15.48
CA ILE A 122 9.41 -10.30 15.01
C ILE A 122 9.76 -11.06 13.71
N LYS A 123 8.76 -11.68 13.08
CA LYS A 123 8.97 -12.32 11.76
C LYS A 123 9.22 -11.27 10.67
N PRO A 124 9.96 -11.62 9.61
CA PRO A 124 10.33 -10.69 8.53
C PRO A 124 9.18 -9.82 8.05
N ARG A 125 8.03 -10.42 7.71
CA ARG A 125 6.82 -9.69 7.26
C ARG A 125 6.35 -8.63 8.27
N LYS A 126 6.39 -8.92 9.59
CA LYS A 126 5.99 -7.94 10.61
C LYS A 126 6.96 -6.80 10.75
N VAL A 127 8.25 -7.07 10.56
CA VAL A 127 9.32 -6.06 10.59
C VAL A 127 9.22 -5.16 9.34
N ILE A 128 9.15 -5.71 8.13
CA ILE A 128 9.07 -4.91 6.89
C ILE A 128 7.78 -4.12 6.76
N ASN A 129 6.66 -4.60 7.32
CA ASN A 129 5.40 -3.84 7.32
C ASN A 129 5.46 -2.54 8.16
N ARG A 130 6.59 -2.27 8.84
CA ARG A 130 6.86 -0.97 9.47
C ARG A 130 7.50 0.02 8.51
N LEU A 131 8.05 -0.44 7.40
CA LEU A 131 8.64 0.43 6.40
C LEU A 131 7.52 0.91 5.46
N PRO A 132 7.52 2.20 5.08
CA PRO A 132 6.64 2.72 4.03
C PRO A 132 6.79 1.95 2.71
N ASP A 133 5.66 1.57 2.14
CA ASP A 133 5.50 1.07 0.78
C ASP A 133 4.40 1.85 0.05
N LEU A 134 4.26 1.60 -1.26
CA LEU A 134 3.21 2.17 -2.10
C LEU A 134 2.32 1.06 -2.64
N ASP A 135 1.01 1.17 -2.46
CA ASP A 135 0.04 0.30 -3.11
C ASP A 135 -0.29 0.82 -4.52
N MET A 136 0.14 0.07 -5.54
CA MET A 136 -0.10 0.39 -6.94
C MET A 136 -0.90 -0.71 -7.64
N TRP A 137 -1.80 -0.28 -8.51
CA TRP A 137 -2.63 -1.16 -9.31
C TRP A 137 -2.47 -0.84 -10.79
N THR A 138 -2.29 -1.86 -11.60
CA THR A 138 -2.28 -1.79 -13.06
C THR A 138 -3.58 -2.34 -13.62
N ILE A 139 -4.19 -1.60 -14.53
CA ILE A 139 -5.45 -1.96 -15.18
C ILE A 139 -5.10 -2.57 -16.54
N ALA A 140 -5.24 -3.89 -16.65
CA ALA A 140 -5.04 -4.62 -17.89
C ALA A 140 -6.34 -4.65 -18.71
N GLU A 141 -6.21 -4.67 -20.04
CA GLU A 141 -7.31 -5.09 -20.90
C GLU A 141 -7.81 -6.48 -20.52
N ASP A 142 -9.09 -6.76 -20.80
CA ASP A 142 -9.73 -8.02 -20.41
C ASP A 142 -9.01 -9.22 -21.07
N GLY A 143 -8.70 -10.25 -20.27
CA GLY A 143 -7.94 -11.43 -20.71
C GLY A 143 -6.44 -11.22 -20.87
N LYS A 144 -5.90 -10.03 -20.53
CA LYS A 144 -4.47 -9.69 -20.73
C LYS A 144 -3.64 -9.65 -19.44
N THR A 145 -4.24 -9.97 -18.30
CA THR A 145 -3.56 -9.95 -16.98
C THR A 145 -2.24 -10.72 -16.96
N SER A 146 -2.18 -11.92 -17.55
CA SER A 146 -0.96 -12.74 -17.58
C SER A 146 0.14 -12.16 -18.47
N GLU A 147 -0.22 -11.51 -19.58
CA GLU A 147 0.74 -10.86 -20.47
C GLU A 147 1.33 -9.62 -19.81
N VAL A 148 0.46 -8.77 -19.25
CA VAL A 148 0.83 -7.56 -18.52
C VAL A 148 1.67 -7.89 -17.29
N SER A 149 1.32 -8.93 -16.53
CA SER A 149 2.06 -9.34 -15.33
C SER A 149 3.50 -9.75 -15.65
N ALA A 150 3.71 -10.52 -16.73
CA ALA A 150 5.04 -10.92 -17.17
C ALA A 150 5.88 -9.73 -17.68
N GLN A 151 5.25 -8.80 -18.39
CA GLN A 151 5.93 -7.59 -18.89
C GLN A 151 6.28 -6.63 -17.76
N LEU A 152 5.33 -6.37 -16.85
CA LEU A 152 5.51 -5.48 -15.71
C LEU A 152 6.60 -5.99 -14.77
N ALA A 153 6.63 -7.29 -14.45
CA ALA A 153 7.69 -7.88 -13.63
C ALA A 153 9.09 -7.64 -14.22
N ARG A 154 9.25 -7.80 -15.56
CA ARG A 154 10.54 -7.52 -16.22
C ARG A 154 10.92 -6.04 -16.14
N VAL A 155 9.97 -5.15 -16.38
CA VAL A 155 10.24 -3.71 -16.37
C VAL A 155 10.56 -3.22 -14.95
N LEU A 156 9.84 -3.69 -13.93
CA LEU A 156 10.15 -3.37 -12.53
C LEU A 156 11.55 -3.88 -12.14
N GLN A 157 11.89 -5.12 -12.50
CA GLN A 157 13.20 -5.70 -12.23
C GLN A 157 14.35 -4.91 -12.89
N VAL A 158 14.20 -4.49 -14.15
CA VAL A 158 15.23 -3.70 -14.86
C VAL A 158 15.44 -2.33 -14.22
N ASN A 159 14.41 -1.78 -13.56
CA ASN A 159 14.46 -0.49 -12.87
C ASN A 159 14.76 -0.61 -11.37
N ASP A 160 15.14 -1.79 -10.87
CA ASP A 160 15.45 -2.06 -9.46
C ASP A 160 14.27 -1.71 -8.52
N ILE A 161 13.04 -1.95 -8.98
CA ILE A 161 11.79 -1.76 -8.23
C ILE A 161 11.25 -3.12 -7.81
N TYR A 162 10.99 -3.30 -6.52
CA TYR A 162 10.52 -4.57 -5.98
C TYR A 162 9.37 -4.39 -4.97
N PRO A 163 8.51 -5.40 -4.81
CA PRO A 163 7.60 -5.51 -3.69
C PRO A 163 8.32 -5.57 -2.33
N SER A 164 7.64 -5.12 -1.27
CA SER A 164 8.22 -5.06 0.09
C SER A 164 8.65 -6.41 0.65
N ASP A 165 8.08 -7.50 0.17
CA ASP A 165 8.40 -8.86 0.57
C ASP A 165 9.45 -9.57 -0.32
N ILE A 166 9.99 -8.86 -1.33
CA ILE A 166 11.20 -9.28 -2.03
C ILE A 166 12.44 -8.88 -1.25
N LYS A 167 13.27 -9.87 -0.89
CA LYS A 167 14.52 -9.71 -0.12
C LYS A 167 14.36 -8.77 1.11
N PRO A 168 13.53 -9.13 2.10
CA PRO A 168 13.16 -8.27 3.24
C PRO A 168 14.32 -7.60 3.98
N TYR A 169 15.44 -8.31 4.14
CA TYR A 169 16.62 -7.78 4.81
C TYR A 169 17.31 -6.70 3.97
N GLN A 170 17.43 -6.91 2.66
CA GLN A 170 17.94 -5.90 1.73
C GLN A 170 17.06 -4.65 1.75
N THR A 171 15.73 -4.82 1.76
CA THR A 171 14.77 -3.70 1.86
C THR A 171 15.01 -2.87 3.11
N ILE A 172 15.27 -3.50 4.26
CA ILE A 172 15.61 -2.78 5.50
C ILE A 172 16.89 -1.96 5.32
N LEU A 173 17.94 -2.55 4.73
CA LEU A 173 19.21 -1.87 4.50
C LEU A 173 19.07 -0.67 3.56
N GLU A 174 18.36 -0.83 2.43
CA GLU A 174 18.12 0.25 1.46
C GLU A 174 17.25 1.37 2.03
N PHE A 175 16.35 1.04 2.95
CA PHE A 175 15.52 2.04 3.61
C PHE A 175 16.30 2.88 4.63
N ILE A 176 17.41 2.38 5.19
CA ILE A 176 18.31 3.19 6.04
C ILE A 176 18.83 4.39 5.23
N ASP A 177 19.29 4.13 4.01
CA ASP A 177 19.83 5.17 3.13
C ASP A 177 18.71 6.11 2.66
N THR A 178 17.55 5.59 2.30
CA THR A 178 16.37 6.39 1.94
C THR A 178 15.97 7.36 3.05
N SER A 179 15.83 6.85 4.28
CA SER A 179 15.45 7.66 5.44
C SER A 179 16.53 8.72 5.76
N LYS A 180 17.81 8.33 5.66
CA LYS A 180 18.94 9.25 5.84
C LYS A 180 18.94 10.37 4.81
N ASP A 181 18.74 10.05 3.53
CA ASP A 181 18.74 11.02 2.45
C ASP A 181 17.62 12.04 2.62
N ILE A 182 16.39 11.60 2.92
CA ILE A 182 15.26 12.50 3.22
C ILE A 182 15.58 13.44 4.38
N ARG A 183 16.10 12.91 5.49
CA ARG A 183 16.49 13.70 6.67
C ARG A 183 17.58 14.72 6.36
N GLU A 184 18.50 14.38 5.46
CA GLU A 184 19.63 15.23 5.07
C GLU A 184 19.32 16.13 3.86
N GLY A 185 18.05 16.19 3.42
CA GLY A 185 17.62 17.06 2.33
C GLY A 185 18.09 16.60 0.94
N ARG A 186 18.40 15.31 0.77
CA ARG A 186 18.81 14.71 -0.51
C ARG A 186 17.70 13.81 -1.07
N MET A 187 17.46 13.90 -2.37
CA MET A 187 16.52 13.02 -3.04
C MET A 187 17.05 11.57 -3.04
N PRO A 188 16.31 10.61 -2.46
CA PRO A 188 16.75 9.22 -2.47
C PRO A 188 16.91 8.68 -3.90
N SER A 189 17.94 7.86 -4.08
CA SER A 189 18.25 7.20 -5.35
C SER A 189 17.45 5.91 -5.56
N LYS A 190 17.11 5.22 -4.46
CA LYS A 190 16.32 3.99 -4.45
C LYS A 190 14.83 4.27 -4.49
N PHE A 191 14.06 3.31 -5.00
CA PHE A 191 12.60 3.35 -4.96
C PHE A 191 12.09 2.86 -3.61
N LEU A 192 10.91 3.34 -3.23
CA LEU A 192 10.14 2.67 -2.21
C LEU A 192 9.72 1.30 -2.73
N PRO A 193 9.58 0.32 -1.82
CA PRO A 193 8.91 -0.90 -2.18
C PRO A 193 7.48 -0.63 -2.66
N ILE A 194 7.03 -1.39 -3.66
CA ILE A 194 5.70 -1.19 -4.27
C ILE A 194 4.89 -2.49 -4.19
N ASP A 195 3.79 -2.49 -3.44
CA ASP A 195 2.80 -3.59 -3.47
C ASP A 195 1.97 -3.47 -4.74
N THR A 196 2.27 -4.35 -5.71
CA THR A 196 1.81 -4.21 -7.08
C THR A 196 0.69 -5.20 -7.38
N HIS A 197 -0.43 -4.69 -7.90
CA HIS A 197 -1.63 -5.46 -8.19
C HIS A 197 -2.05 -5.30 -9.66
N ILE A 198 -2.75 -6.30 -10.21
CA ILE A 198 -3.35 -6.23 -11.54
C ILE A 198 -4.83 -6.57 -11.47
N VAL A 199 -5.64 -5.79 -12.17
CA VAL A 199 -7.08 -5.98 -12.35
C VAL A 199 -7.46 -5.75 -13.81
N GLU A 200 -8.52 -6.41 -14.28
CA GLU A 200 -9.07 -6.18 -15.61
C GLU A 200 -9.96 -4.93 -15.68
N VAL A 201 -10.01 -4.29 -16.85
CA VAL A 201 -10.86 -3.10 -17.10
C VAL A 201 -12.33 -3.41 -16.78
N SER A 202 -12.88 -4.52 -17.27
CA SER A 202 -14.29 -4.86 -17.06
C SER A 202 -14.60 -5.13 -15.59
N GLN A 203 -13.68 -5.80 -14.87
CA GLN A 203 -13.80 -6.07 -13.44
C GLN A 203 -13.82 -4.76 -12.64
N LEU A 204 -12.86 -3.86 -12.88
CA LEU A 204 -12.79 -2.57 -12.19
C LEU A 204 -14.03 -1.71 -12.51
N ARG A 205 -14.43 -1.65 -13.78
CA ARG A 205 -15.63 -0.90 -14.20
C ARG A 205 -16.88 -1.40 -13.48
N ASN A 206 -17.10 -2.71 -13.45
CA ASN A 206 -18.25 -3.33 -12.77
C ASN A 206 -18.28 -3.00 -11.27
N LEU A 207 -17.12 -3.01 -10.62
CA LEU A 207 -17.01 -2.61 -9.21
C LEU A 207 -17.43 -1.15 -9.01
N ILE A 208 -16.90 -0.22 -9.82
CA ILE A 208 -17.21 1.20 -9.74
C ILE A 208 -18.70 1.48 -9.98
N GLU A 209 -19.32 0.82 -10.96
CA GLU A 209 -20.75 0.98 -11.27
C GLU A 209 -21.64 0.51 -10.11
N LYS A 210 -21.19 -0.48 -9.32
CA LYS A 210 -21.94 -1.04 -8.19
C LYS A 210 -21.83 -0.24 -6.90
N VAL A 211 -20.80 0.60 -6.73
CA VAL A 211 -20.57 1.35 -5.48
C VAL A 211 -21.82 2.08 -4.97
N PRO A 212 -22.54 2.90 -5.79
CA PRO A 212 -23.70 3.64 -5.28
C PRO A 212 -24.83 2.72 -4.81
N GLU A 213 -25.11 1.64 -5.55
CA GLU A 213 -26.13 0.67 -5.15
C GLU A 213 -25.74 -0.08 -3.87
N THR A 214 -24.49 -0.49 -3.73
CA THR A 214 -24.00 -1.15 -2.51
C THR A 214 -24.17 -0.26 -1.28
N ILE A 215 -23.83 1.03 -1.38
CA ILE A 215 -24.01 1.98 -0.28
C ILE A 215 -25.50 2.14 0.06
N ARG A 216 -26.37 2.32 -0.94
CA ARG A 216 -27.82 2.42 -0.72
C ARG A 216 -28.41 1.18 -0.04
N ASN A 217 -28.01 -0.01 -0.49
CA ASN A 217 -28.50 -1.27 0.07
C ASN A 217 -27.99 -1.47 1.50
N ALA A 218 -26.74 -1.11 1.79
CA ALA A 218 -26.17 -1.13 3.13
C ALA A 218 -26.95 -0.21 4.09
N LYS A 219 -27.27 1.03 3.67
CA LYS A 219 -28.12 1.95 4.45
C LYS A 219 -29.51 1.35 4.73
N LYS A 220 -30.18 0.83 3.70
CA LYS A 220 -31.53 0.23 3.82
C LYS A 220 -31.60 -0.98 4.75
N THR A 221 -30.54 -1.78 4.75
CA THR A 221 -30.48 -3.05 5.51
C THR A 221 -29.74 -2.90 6.84
N ASN A 222 -29.22 -1.71 7.15
CA ASN A 222 -28.35 -1.44 8.29
C ASN A 222 -27.16 -2.40 8.37
N THR A 223 -26.49 -2.63 7.24
CA THR A 223 -25.30 -3.48 7.11
C THR A 223 -24.07 -2.68 6.69
N LYS A 224 -22.88 -3.27 6.82
CA LYS A 224 -21.63 -2.66 6.33
C LYS A 224 -21.52 -2.84 4.81
N PRO A 225 -21.30 -1.79 4.01
CA PRO A 225 -21.13 -1.93 2.58
C PRO A 225 -19.84 -2.69 2.26
N PHE A 226 -19.94 -3.67 1.37
CA PHE A 226 -18.81 -4.50 0.97
C PHE A 226 -18.88 -4.83 -0.52
N LEU A 227 -17.83 -4.47 -1.26
CA LEU A 227 -17.62 -4.92 -2.64
C LEU A 227 -16.28 -5.62 -2.72
N ASN A 228 -16.31 -6.88 -3.11
CA ASN A 228 -15.15 -7.74 -3.10
C ASN A 228 -14.29 -7.54 -4.34
N ILE A 229 -12.97 -7.36 -4.16
CA ILE A 229 -11.98 -7.38 -5.24
C ILE A 229 -10.85 -8.37 -4.92
N HIS A 230 -10.54 -9.23 -5.89
CA HIS A 230 -9.43 -10.20 -5.82
C HIS A 230 -8.40 -9.85 -6.90
N PRO A 231 -7.38 -9.04 -6.59
CA PRO A 231 -6.30 -8.77 -7.53
C PRO A 231 -5.41 -9.98 -7.78
N LEU A 232 -4.69 -9.92 -8.90
CA LEU A 232 -3.45 -10.66 -9.09
C LEU A 232 -2.29 -9.82 -8.53
N SER A 233 -1.68 -10.27 -7.43
CA SER A 233 -0.70 -9.50 -6.66
C SER A 233 0.74 -9.98 -6.92
N TYR A 234 1.67 -9.04 -7.02
CA TYR A 234 3.09 -9.32 -7.23
C TYR A 234 3.82 -9.40 -5.90
N ARG A 235 4.26 -10.60 -5.55
CA ARG A 235 5.13 -10.84 -4.39
C ARG A 235 6.46 -11.36 -4.90
N LYS A 236 6.72 -12.66 -4.77
CA LYS A 236 7.80 -13.35 -5.51
C LYS A 236 7.35 -13.89 -6.86
N THR A 237 6.12 -14.41 -6.90
CA THR A 237 5.40 -14.83 -8.10
C THR A 237 4.03 -14.19 -8.08
N TRP A 238 3.44 -14.01 -9.26
CA TRP A 238 2.07 -13.54 -9.38
C TRP A 238 1.10 -14.56 -8.79
N GLN A 239 0.25 -14.11 -7.87
CA GLN A 239 -0.74 -14.94 -7.20
C GLN A 239 -2.01 -14.14 -6.92
N TYR A 240 -3.17 -14.78 -7.02
CA TYR A 240 -4.41 -14.15 -6.59
C TYR A 240 -4.47 -14.10 -5.08
N ASP A 241 -4.92 -12.98 -4.52
CA ASP A 241 -5.10 -12.89 -3.07
C ASP A 241 -6.28 -13.75 -2.59
N ASP A 242 -6.01 -14.60 -1.60
CA ASP A 242 -6.98 -15.52 -1.00
C ASP A 242 -8.13 -14.78 -0.29
N THR A 243 -7.82 -13.61 0.28
CA THR A 243 -8.78 -12.73 0.94
C THR A 243 -9.01 -11.53 0.04
N GLY A 244 -10.26 -11.31 -0.38
CA GLY A 244 -10.59 -10.15 -1.19
C GLY A 244 -10.69 -8.88 -0.35
N TYR A 245 -10.34 -7.75 -0.97
CA TYR A 245 -10.38 -6.43 -0.36
C TYR A 245 -11.77 -5.82 -0.48
N ASN A 246 -12.10 -4.90 0.44
CA ASN A 246 -13.34 -4.12 0.35
C ASN A 246 -13.14 -2.89 -0.55
N PHE A 247 -13.46 -3.01 -1.82
CA PHE A 247 -13.33 -1.92 -2.79
C PHE A 247 -14.15 -0.67 -2.43
N ILE A 248 -15.22 -0.78 -1.62
CA ILE A 248 -15.96 0.40 -1.14
C ILE A 248 -15.05 1.32 -0.32
N PHE A 249 -14.20 0.74 0.52
CA PHE A 249 -13.28 1.49 1.35
C PHE A 249 -12.30 2.27 0.47
N ASP A 250 -11.64 1.58 -0.46
CA ASP A 250 -10.66 2.21 -1.34
C ASP A 250 -11.31 3.29 -2.20
N PHE A 251 -12.47 2.99 -2.82
CA PHE A 251 -13.18 3.92 -3.69
C PHE A 251 -13.54 5.25 -2.99
N LEU A 252 -13.97 5.19 -1.73
CA LEU A 252 -14.34 6.36 -0.95
C LEU A 252 -13.14 7.09 -0.36
N PHE A 253 -12.10 6.36 0.05
CA PHE A 253 -11.04 6.92 0.90
C PHE A 253 -9.73 7.21 0.19
N SER A 254 -9.32 6.41 -0.81
CA SER A 254 -7.94 6.48 -1.34
C SER A 254 -7.78 6.19 -2.83
N PHE A 255 -8.87 5.93 -3.57
CA PHE A 255 -8.82 5.56 -4.98
C PHE A 255 -8.44 6.74 -5.89
N ASN A 256 -7.19 6.76 -6.33
CA ASN A 256 -6.65 7.77 -7.23
C ASN A 256 -6.25 7.15 -8.57
N ILE A 257 -7.04 7.45 -9.62
CA ILE A 257 -6.94 6.86 -10.96
C ILE A 257 -6.00 7.66 -11.87
N PHE A 258 -5.17 6.97 -12.64
CA PHE A 258 -4.34 7.51 -13.70
C PHE A 258 -4.64 6.74 -15.00
N THR A 259 -5.50 7.31 -15.85
CA THR A 259 -5.91 6.67 -17.11
C THR A 259 -6.30 7.69 -18.16
N GLN A 260 -6.13 7.32 -19.44
CA GLN A 260 -6.69 8.04 -20.58
C GLN A 260 -7.98 7.39 -21.11
N ASN A 261 -8.43 6.28 -20.50
CA ASN A 261 -9.64 5.57 -20.90
C ASN A 261 -10.88 6.37 -20.50
N LYS A 262 -11.48 7.05 -21.49
CA LYS A 262 -12.66 7.90 -21.29
C LYS A 262 -13.84 7.16 -20.69
N ALA A 263 -14.10 5.92 -21.12
CA ALA A 263 -15.22 5.14 -20.60
C ALA A 263 -15.05 4.84 -19.11
N LEU A 264 -13.83 4.55 -18.66
CA LEU A 264 -13.54 4.35 -17.24
C LEU A 264 -13.68 5.66 -16.44
N LEU A 265 -13.16 6.78 -16.96
CA LEU A 265 -13.30 8.10 -16.34
C LEU A 265 -14.76 8.52 -16.20
N ASP A 266 -15.58 8.29 -17.23
CA ASP A 266 -17.01 8.63 -17.22
C ASP A 266 -17.76 7.83 -16.15
N VAL A 267 -17.46 6.54 -16.03
CA VAL A 267 -18.06 5.66 -15.00
C VAL A 267 -17.66 6.10 -13.60
N ILE A 268 -16.37 6.41 -13.36
CA ILE A 268 -15.89 6.94 -12.07
C ILE A 268 -16.61 8.23 -11.70
N LYS A 269 -16.65 9.19 -12.65
CA LYS A 269 -17.29 10.48 -12.45
C LYS A 269 -18.77 10.31 -12.14
N LYS A 270 -19.48 9.46 -12.90
CA LYS A 270 -20.89 9.17 -12.67
C LYS A 270 -21.12 8.60 -11.27
N SER A 271 -20.37 7.56 -10.88
CA SER A 271 -20.51 6.95 -9.55
C SER A 271 -20.21 7.94 -8.42
N ARG A 272 -19.15 8.75 -8.53
CA ARG A 272 -18.82 9.79 -7.54
C ARG A 272 -19.93 10.84 -7.41
N ILE A 273 -20.47 11.33 -8.52
CA ILE A 273 -21.58 12.29 -8.52
C ILE A 273 -22.84 11.68 -7.88
N THR A 274 -23.18 10.44 -8.22
CA THR A 274 -24.32 9.76 -7.60
C THR A 274 -24.15 9.65 -6.09
N ILE A 275 -22.98 9.24 -5.61
CA ILE A 275 -22.69 9.13 -4.18
C ILE A 275 -22.78 10.49 -3.49
N ALA A 276 -22.17 11.53 -4.07
CA ALA A 276 -22.19 12.88 -3.52
C ALA A 276 -23.61 13.48 -3.45
N ASN A 277 -24.48 13.14 -4.40
CA ASN A 277 -25.87 13.60 -4.41
C ASN A 277 -26.77 12.83 -3.43
N GLU A 278 -26.41 11.59 -3.09
CA GLU A 278 -27.22 10.70 -2.24
C GLU A 278 -26.73 10.66 -0.77
N ASN A 279 -25.61 11.33 -0.45
CA ASN A 279 -24.99 11.25 0.87
C ASN A 279 -24.40 12.60 1.31
N THR A 280 -24.45 12.90 2.61
CA THR A 280 -23.66 14.01 3.17
C THR A 280 -22.21 13.58 3.41
N PRO A 281 -21.25 14.52 3.53
CA PRO A 281 -19.88 14.21 3.92
C PRO A 281 -19.80 13.39 5.22
N GLU A 282 -20.60 13.74 6.22
CA GLU A 282 -20.64 13.05 7.53
C GLU A 282 -21.10 11.59 7.39
N GLU A 283 -22.09 11.34 6.52
CA GLU A 283 -22.53 9.97 6.25
C GLU A 283 -21.43 9.15 5.56
N LEU A 284 -20.70 9.74 4.62
CA LEU A 284 -19.60 9.06 3.91
C LEU A 284 -18.43 8.78 4.86
N ILE A 285 -18.05 9.73 5.71
CA ILE A 285 -17.02 9.55 6.75
C ILE A 285 -17.44 8.43 7.71
N SER A 286 -18.70 8.42 8.15
CA SER A 286 -19.24 7.37 9.02
C SER A 286 -19.19 5.98 8.36
N ILE A 287 -19.53 5.90 7.06
CA ILE A 287 -19.40 4.66 6.29
C ILE A 287 -17.95 4.19 6.26
N VAL A 288 -17.01 5.05 5.86
CA VAL A 288 -15.58 4.75 5.80
C VAL A 288 -15.08 4.27 7.17
N HIS A 289 -15.42 4.97 8.25
CA HIS A 289 -15.05 4.59 9.61
C HIS A 289 -15.60 3.21 9.99
N SER A 290 -16.86 2.90 9.63
CA SER A 290 -17.52 1.63 9.96
C SER A 290 -16.89 0.40 9.28
N ILE A 291 -16.33 0.58 8.08
CA ILE A 291 -15.69 -0.48 7.29
C ILE A 291 -14.16 -0.52 7.45
N SER A 292 -13.58 0.51 8.07
CA SER A 292 -12.16 0.60 8.38
C SER A 292 -11.76 -0.36 9.50
N ASN A 293 -10.53 -0.85 9.42
CA ASN A 293 -9.91 -1.54 10.56
C ASN A 293 -9.51 -0.51 11.65
N PRO A 294 -9.28 -0.94 12.91
CA PRO A 294 -8.97 -0.01 14.01
C PRO A 294 -7.75 0.88 13.78
N SER A 295 -6.79 0.43 12.98
CA SER A 295 -5.59 1.22 12.70
C SER A 295 -5.84 2.34 11.71
N VAL A 296 -6.65 2.08 10.70
CA VAL A 296 -7.11 3.12 9.77
C VAL A 296 -7.98 4.12 10.51
N GLN A 297 -8.87 3.67 11.40
CA GLN A 297 -9.69 4.57 12.23
C GLN A 297 -8.82 5.56 13.01
N ARG A 298 -7.77 5.08 13.69
CA ARG A 298 -6.81 5.95 14.39
C ARG A 298 -6.03 6.87 13.46
N ARG A 299 -5.65 6.41 12.26
CA ARG A 299 -5.04 7.29 11.25
C ARG A 299 -6.00 8.41 10.84
N MET A 300 -7.29 8.10 10.70
CA MET A 300 -8.28 9.11 10.35
C MET A 300 -8.39 10.21 11.42
N GLU A 301 -8.04 9.96 12.68
CA GLU A 301 -8.07 10.97 13.76
C GLU A 301 -7.01 12.08 13.59
N THR A 302 -6.02 11.90 12.70
CA THR A 302 -5.03 12.94 12.37
C THR A 302 -5.70 14.18 11.77
N ILE A 303 -5.34 15.36 12.26
CA ILE A 303 -6.02 16.64 11.93
C ILE A 303 -6.03 16.91 10.43
N GLU A 304 -4.89 16.77 9.76
CA GLU A 304 -4.77 17.01 8.32
C GLU A 304 -5.61 16.02 7.50
N ILE A 305 -5.78 14.79 8.00
CA ILE A 305 -6.66 13.79 7.37
C ILE A 305 -8.13 14.15 7.60
N GLN A 306 -8.50 14.57 8.81
CA GLN A 306 -9.84 15.10 9.10
C GLN A 306 -10.17 16.34 8.24
N GLU A 307 -9.20 17.20 7.98
CA GLU A 307 -9.36 18.35 7.08
C GLU A 307 -9.48 17.93 5.62
N ALA A 308 -8.75 16.91 5.17
CA ALA A 308 -8.87 16.37 3.82
C ALA A 308 -10.19 15.64 3.57
N LEU A 309 -10.85 15.15 4.63
CA LEU A 309 -12.15 14.46 4.57
C LEU A 309 -13.36 15.41 4.54
N LYS A 310 -13.18 16.69 4.86
CA LYS A 310 -14.23 17.73 4.84
C LYS A 310 -14.34 18.36 3.45
#